data_AF-A0A0W1SM29-F1
#
_entry.id   AF-A0A0W1SM29-F1
#
_cell.length_a   1.000
_cell.length_b   1.000
_cell.length_c   1.000
_cell.angle_alpha   90.00
_cell.angle_beta   90.00
_cell.angle_gamma   90.00
#
_symmetry.space_group_name_H-M   'P 1'
#
loop_
_entity.id
_entity.type
_entity.pdbx_description
1 polymer ?
#
loop_
_entity_poly.entity_id
_entity_poly.type
_entity_poly.pdbx_seq_one_letter_code
_entity_poly.pdbx_strand_id
1 'polypeptide(L)' 'MVPILLVSLGSFLGTVGVLVAYDPSPFCDFRDVSHPESALDSRSRCLWRLVGVACAVLGVAIAATALFI' A
#
# COMPACT_ATOMS: atom_id res chain seq x y z
N MET A 1 23.71 12.61 -8.37
CA MET A 1 23.07 11.45 -9.04
C MET A 1 22.21 10.63 -8.08
N VAL A 2 22.72 10.28 -6.89
CA VAL A 2 22.01 9.54 -5.83
C VAL A 2 20.65 10.14 -5.39
N PRO A 3 20.49 11.47 -5.16
CA PRO A 3 19.21 12.02 -4.67
C PRO A 3 18.08 11.88 -5.70
N ILE A 4 18.38 12.06 -6.98
CA ILE A 4 17.40 11.90 -8.08
C ILE A 4 16.93 10.43 -8.16
N LEU A 5 17.84 9.49 -7.95
CA LEU A 5 17.56 8.06 -7.93
C LEU A 5 16.67 7.69 -6.74
N LEU A 6 16.90 8.27 -5.56
CA LEU A 6 16.06 8.05 -4.38
C LEU A 6 14.66 8.67 -4.52
N VAL A 7 14.57 9.89 -5.09
CA VAL A 7 13.27 10.55 -5.35
C VAL A 7 12.45 9.75 -6.36
N SER A 8 13.06 9.28 -7.45
CA SER A 8 12.35 8.47 -8.46
C SER A 8 11.90 7.12 -7.91
N LEU A 9 12.75 6.45 -7.14
CA LEU A 9 12.44 5.16 -6.53
C LEU A 9 11.37 5.27 -5.44
N GLY A 10 11.46 6.31 -4.59
CA GLY A 10 10.44 6.63 -3.59
C GLY A 10 9.09 7.01 -4.22
N SER A 11 9.09 7.79 -5.30
CA SER A 11 7.87 8.15 -6.03
C SER A 11 7.23 6.92 -6.68
N PHE A 12 8.03 6.04 -7.28
CA PHE A 12 7.54 4.80 -7.88
C PHE A 12 6.90 3.87 -6.83
N LEU A 13 7.59 3.61 -5.71
CA LEU A 13 7.04 2.83 -4.60
C LEU A 13 5.79 3.47 -4.00
N GLY A 14 5.79 4.80 -3.88
CA GLY A 14 4.64 5.59 -3.43
C GLY A 14 3.41 5.33 -4.31
N THR A 15 3.58 5.51 -5.62
CA THR A 15 2.50 5.39 -6.60
C THR A 15 1.98 3.96 -6.71
N VAL A 16 2.88 2.98 -6.77
CA VAL A 16 2.51 1.55 -6.83
C VAL A 16 1.82 1.12 -5.53
N GLY A 17 2.31 1.56 -4.37
CA GLY A 17 1.67 1.28 -3.08
C GLY A 17 0.25 1.83 -3.01
N VAL A 18 0.03 3.06 -3.48
CA VAL A 18 -1.32 3.66 -3.56
C VAL A 18 -2.21 2.86 -4.52
N LEU A 19 -1.71 2.44 -5.67
CA LEU A 19 -2.48 1.64 -6.63
C LEU A 19 -2.88 0.27 -6.05
N VAL A 20 -1.98 -0.38 -5.29
CA VAL A 20 -2.29 -1.65 -4.60
C VAL A 20 -3.29 -1.45 -3.46
N ALA A 21 -3.24 -0.29 -2.78
CA ALA A 21 -4.18 0.05 -1.73
C ALA A 21 -5.53 0.56 -2.25
N TYR A 22 -5.59 1.01 -3.51
CA TYR A 22 -6.78 1.62 -4.09
C TYR A 22 -7.79 0.55 -4.48
N ASP A 23 -8.80 0.38 -3.64
CA ASP A 23 -10.00 -0.37 -3.98
C ASP A 23 -11.20 0.36 -3.35
N PRO A 24 -12.18 0.77 -4.16
CA PRO A 24 -13.31 1.59 -3.72
C PRO A 24 -14.31 0.83 -2.84
N SER A 25 -14.15 -0.49 -2.67
CA SER A 25 -15.03 -1.27 -1.80
C SER A 25 -14.79 -0.93 -0.30
N PRO A 26 -15.86 -0.90 0.52
CA PRO A 26 -15.79 -0.54 1.93
C PRO A 26 -14.77 -1.40 2.69
N PHE A 27 -14.17 -0.82 3.73
CA PHE A 27 -13.15 -1.47 4.56
C PHE A 27 -13.55 -2.88 4.96
N CYS A 28 -12.56 -3.77 4.94
CA CYS A 28 -12.62 -5.19 5.29
C CYS A 28 -13.74 -5.49 6.29
N ASP A 29 -14.91 -5.88 5.75
CA ASP A 29 -16.08 -6.10 6.58
C ASP A 29 -15.90 -7.49 7.23
N PHE A 30 -15.42 -7.51 8.46
CA PHE A 30 -15.25 -8.74 9.25
C PHE A 30 -16.59 -9.36 9.66
N ARG A 31 -17.71 -8.76 9.22
CA ARG A 31 -19.06 -9.11 9.65
C ARG A 31 -19.68 -10.28 8.89
N ASP A 32 -19.03 -10.76 7.82
CA ASP A 32 -19.42 -11.98 7.10
C ASP A 32 -18.94 -13.25 7.84
N VAL A 33 -19.44 -13.45 9.06
CA VAL A 33 -19.24 -14.68 9.85
C VAL A 33 -20.10 -15.84 9.34
N SER A 34 -21.06 -15.56 8.44
CA SER A 34 -22.02 -16.55 7.92
C SER A 34 -21.51 -17.37 6.73
N HIS A 35 -20.43 -16.94 6.05
CA HIS A 35 -19.87 -17.62 4.87
C HIS A 35 -18.34 -17.77 5.02
N PRO A 36 -17.84 -18.92 5.49
CA PRO A 36 -16.42 -19.13 5.77
C PRO A 36 -15.54 -19.11 4.50
N GLU A 37 -16.11 -19.39 3.34
CA GLU A 37 -15.40 -19.41 2.05
C GLU A 37 -15.07 -17.98 1.56
N SER A 38 -15.98 -17.02 1.76
CA SER A 38 -15.76 -15.61 1.40
C SER A 38 -14.92 -14.83 2.42
N ALA A 39 -14.80 -15.33 3.65
CA ALA A 39 -14.04 -14.69 4.73
C ALA A 39 -12.50 -14.78 4.55
N LEU A 40 -12.00 -15.82 3.88
CA LEU A 40 -10.57 -15.96 3.57
C LEU A 40 -10.14 -14.96 2.48
N ASP A 41 -10.99 -14.75 1.47
CA ASP A 41 -10.74 -13.82 0.37
C ASP A 41 -10.88 -12.35 0.77
N SER A 42 -11.72 -12.03 1.76
CA SER A 42 -11.80 -10.67 2.32
C SER A 42 -10.57 -10.34 3.16
N ARG A 43 -10.09 -11.30 3.97
CA ARG A 43 -8.87 -11.14 4.79
C ARG A 43 -7.60 -11.00 3.93
N SER A 44 -7.47 -11.79 2.87
CA SER A 44 -6.33 -11.70 1.95
C SER A 44 -6.31 -10.36 1.23
N ARG A 45 -7.45 -9.90 0.69
CA ARG A 45 -7.59 -8.56 0.10
C ARG A 45 -7.26 -7.44 1.10
N CYS A 46 -7.67 -7.58 2.35
CA CYS A 46 -7.34 -6.64 3.41
C CYS A 46 -5.83 -6.53 3.65
N LEU A 47 -5.14 -7.69 3.72
CA LEU A 47 -3.69 -7.74 3.89
C LEU A 47 -2.97 -7.10 2.70
N TRP A 48 -3.41 -7.38 1.47
CA TRP A 48 -2.85 -6.75 0.27
C TRP A 48 -3.01 -5.22 0.28
N ARG A 49 -4.15 -4.70 0.73
CA ARG A 49 -4.32 -3.25 0.92
C ARG A 49 -3.35 -2.69 1.96
N LEU A 50 -3.20 -3.34 3.11
CA LEU A 50 -2.24 -2.90 4.15
C LEU A 50 -0.81 -2.90 3.63
N VAL A 51 -0.43 -3.90 2.83
CA VAL A 51 0.87 -3.96 2.15
C VAL A 51 1.03 -2.79 1.16
N GLY A 52 -0.01 -2.47 0.40
CA GLY A 52 -0.03 -1.30 -0.49
C GLY A 52 0.18 0.01 0.26
N VAL A 53 -0.55 0.22 1.37
CA VAL A 53 -0.41 1.41 2.23
C VAL A 53 0.99 1.50 2.82
N ALA A 54 1.53 0.39 3.33
CA ALA A 54 2.89 0.36 3.87
C ALA A 54 3.93 0.72 2.79
N CYS A 55 3.78 0.21 1.56
CA CYS A 55 4.63 0.59 0.42
C CYS A 55 4.48 2.07 0.06
N ALA A 56 3.27 2.61 0.10
CA ALA A 56 3.03 4.01 -0.19
C ALA A 56 3.75 4.93 0.82
N VAL A 57 3.61 4.63 2.12
CA VAL A 57 4.28 5.36 3.20
C VAL A 57 5.80 5.23 3.09
N LEU A 58 6.30 4.03 2.80
CA LEU A 58 7.74 3.80 2.62
C LEU A 58 8.30 4.59 1.43
N GLY A 59 7.59 4.61 0.30
CA GLY A 59 7.97 5.39 -0.87
C GLY A 59 8.05 6.90 -0.59
N VAL A 60 7.05 7.44 0.12
CA VAL A 60 7.05 8.85 0.56
C VAL A 60 8.21 9.12 1.52
N ALA A 61 8.49 8.22 2.46
CA ALA A 61 9.60 8.38 3.41
C ALA A 61 10.97 8.36 2.69
N ILE A 62 11.15 7.49 1.69
CA ILE A 62 12.38 7.44 0.88
C ILE A 62 12.53 8.72 0.04
N ALA A 63 11.46 9.18 -0.59
CA ALA A 63 11.48 10.44 -1.35
C ALA A 63 11.75 11.65 -0.45
N ALA A 64 11.18 11.67 0.76
CA ALA A 64 11.39 12.74 1.73
C ALA A 64 12.83 12.75 2.27
N THR A 65 13.39 11.59 2.63
CA THR A 65 14.78 11.50 3.11
C THR A 65 15.78 11.92 2.04
N ALA A 66 15.49 11.68 0.75
CA ALA A 66 16.30 12.14 -0.38
C ALA A 66 16.39 13.67 -0.49
N LEU A 67 15.49 14.45 0.13
CA LEU A 67 15.55 15.92 0.14
C LEU A 67 16.53 16.48 1.19
N PHE A 68 16.97 15.64 2.13
CA PHE A 68 17.89 16.02 3.20
C PHE A 68 19.33 15.50 2.99
N ILE A 69 19.58 14.81 1.87
CA ILE A 69 20.87 14.20 1.48
C ILE A 69 21.40 14.91 0.24
#